data_AF-A0A317AK05-F1
#
_entry.id   AF-A0A317AK05-F1
#
_cell.length_a   1.000
_cell.length_b   1.000
_cell.length_c   1.000
_cell.angle_alpha   90.00
_cell.angle_beta   90.00
_cell.angle_gamma   90.00
#
_symmetry.space_group_name_H-M   'P 1'
#
loop_
_entity.id
_entity.type
_entity.pdbx_description
1 polymer ?
#
loop_
_entity_poly.entity_id
_entity_poly.type
_entity_poly.pdbx_seq_one_letter_code
_entity_poly.pdbx_strand_id
1 'polypeptide(L)' 'MSQLPPPSSRPKVGVAAIILSPASLPNTTPSILTSTRLSSHGAGTLQLPGGHLEHGGILF' A
#
# COMPACT_ATOMS: atom_id res chain seq x y z
N MET A 1 -17.95 18.57 -28.62
CA MET A 1 -17.80 18.44 -27.16
C MET A 1 -16.93 17.22 -26.91
N SER A 2 -15.76 17.38 -26.30
CA SER A 2 -14.86 16.24 -26.02
C SER A 2 -15.46 15.40 -24.89
N GLN A 3 -15.73 14.12 -25.17
CA GLN A 3 -16.30 13.19 -24.20
C GLN A 3 -15.21 12.84 -23.18
N LEU A 4 -15.45 13.19 -21.91
CA LEU A 4 -14.52 12.88 -20.82
C LEU A 4 -14.38 11.35 -20.71
N PRO A 5 -13.15 10.82 -20.52
CA PRO A 5 -12.97 9.38 -20.48
C PRO A 5 -13.74 8.76 -19.29
N PRO A 6 -14.18 7.50 -19.43
CA PRO A 6 -15.06 6.84 -18.47
C PRO A 6 -14.44 6.85 -17.07
N PRO A 7 -15.25 6.94 -15.99
CA PRO A 7 -14.72 7.07 -14.63
C PRO A 7 -13.78 5.95 -14.20
N SER A 8 -13.87 4.76 -14.82
CA SER A 8 -12.94 3.64 -14.65
C SER A 8 -11.51 3.89 -15.19
N SER A 9 -11.31 4.92 -16.01
CA SER A 9 -10.01 5.29 -16.55
C SER A 9 -9.23 6.25 -15.65
N ARG A 10 -9.80 6.68 -14.52
CA ARG A 10 -9.14 7.58 -13.58
C ARG A 10 -8.39 6.76 -12.53
N PRO A 11 -7.08 6.97 -12.34
CA PRO A 11 -6.35 6.33 -11.26
C PRO A 11 -7.03 6.55 -9.91
N LYS A 12 -7.09 5.50 -9.09
CA LYS A 12 -7.57 5.57 -7.72
C LYS A 12 -6.41 5.91 -6.76
N VAL A 13 -6.76 6.40 -5.58
CA VAL A 13 -5.79 6.72 -4.52
C VAL A 13 -5.76 5.59 -3.50
N GLY A 14 -4.56 5.14 -3.15
CA GLY A 14 -4.32 4.17 -2.09
C GLY A 14 -3.16 4.62 -1.20
N VAL A 15 -3.09 4.03 -0.02
CA VAL A 15 -2.10 4.35 1.02
C VAL A 15 -1.47 3.06 1.49
N ALA A 16 -0.16 3.09 1.69
CA ALA A 16 0.59 2.00 2.31
C ALA A 16 1.38 2.54 3.50
N ALA A 17 1.51 1.72 4.54
CA ALA A 17 2.29 2.04 5.73
C ALA A 17 3.61 1.27 5.73
N ILE A 18 4.71 1.98 6.00
CA ILE A 18 5.98 1.35 6.35
C ILE A 18 6.00 1.23 7.87
N ILE A 19 5.79 0.02 8.37
CA ILE A 19 5.81 -0.26 9.81
C ILE A 19 7.20 -0.78 10.16
N LEU A 20 7.97 0.04 10.88
CA LEU A 20 9.35 -0.25 11.29
C LEU A 20 9.38 -1.00 12.63
N SER A 21 10.10 -2.11 12.66
CA SER A 21 10.55 -2.75 13.89
C SER A 21 12.01 -2.38 14.15
N PRO A 22 12.31 -1.65 15.24
CA PRO A 22 13.66 -1.22 15.55
C PRO A 22 14.60 -2.41 15.77
N ALA A 23 15.89 -2.21 15.48
CA ALA A 23 16.94 -3.12 15.89
C ALA A 23 16.95 -3.24 17.43
N SER A 24 16.67 -4.44 17.95
CA SER A 24 16.59 -4.67 19.39
C SER A 24 17.94 -5.03 20.02
N LEU A 25 18.95 -5.36 19.20
CA LEU A 25 20.29 -5.77 19.62
C LEU A 25 21.36 -4.98 18.84
N PRO A 26 22.55 -4.76 19.44
CA PRO A 26 23.70 -4.22 18.72
C PRO A 26 24.02 -5.07 17.48
N ASN A 27 24.37 -4.42 16.37
CA ASN A 27 24.69 -5.06 15.08
C ASN A 27 23.53 -5.84 14.43
N THR A 28 22.28 -5.56 14.79
CA THR A 28 21.10 -6.05 14.04
C THR A 28 20.50 -4.96 13.16
N THR A 29 20.00 -5.33 11.99
CA THR A 29 19.36 -4.40 11.06
C THR A 29 17.88 -4.21 11.45
N PRO A 30 17.34 -2.98 11.42
CA PRO A 30 15.90 -2.77 11.57
C PRO A 30 15.14 -3.53 10.46
N SER A 31 13.90 -3.92 10.75
CA SER A 31 13.05 -4.64 9.79
C SER A 31 11.76 -3.87 9.53
N ILE A 32 11.09 -4.19 8.42
CA ILE A 32 9.78 -3.63 8.06
C ILE A 32 8.75 -4.74 7.92
N LEU A 33 7.50 -4.46 8.30
CA LEU A 33 6.41 -5.40 8.11
C LEU A 33 6.04 -5.49 6.62
N THR A 34 6.08 -6.72 6.09
CA THR A 34 5.60 -7.06 4.75
C THR A 34 4.71 -8.30 4.80
N SER A 35 3.93 -8.54 3.76
CA SER A 35 3.13 -9.76 3.59
C SER A 35 3.20 -10.28 2.16
N THR A 36 3.03 -11.58 1.97
CA THR A 36 2.87 -12.17 0.64
C THR A 36 1.41 -12.05 0.21
N ARG A 37 1.16 -11.46 -0.96
CA ARG A 37 -0.19 -11.32 -1.50
C ARG A 37 -0.74 -12.68 -1.93
N LEU A 38 -1.85 -13.14 -1.33
CA LEU A 38 -2.35 -14.51 -1.53
C LEU A 38 -3.27 -14.68 -2.76
N SER A 39 -3.92 -13.63 -3.23
CA SER A 39 -4.95 -13.73 -4.29
C SER A 39 -5.03 -12.45 -5.14
N SER A 40 -5.86 -12.47 -6.19
CA SER A 40 -6.11 -11.38 -7.16
C SER A 40 -4.86 -10.93 -7.94
N HIS A 41 -4.90 -9.77 -8.58
CA HIS A 41 -3.81 -9.23 -9.41
C HIS A 41 -2.54 -8.99 -8.59
N GLY A 42 -1.43 -9.64 -8.93
CA GLY A 42 -0.16 -9.52 -8.19
C GLY A 42 -0.02 -10.53 -7.04
N ALA A 43 -0.75 -11.64 -7.04
CA ALA A 43 -0.50 -12.75 -6.11
C ALA A 43 0.96 -13.23 -6.17
N GLY A 44 1.54 -13.58 -5.02
CA GLY A 44 2.93 -13.99 -4.87
C GLY A 44 3.93 -12.85 -4.66
N THR A 45 3.51 -11.59 -4.81
CA THR A 45 4.38 -10.43 -4.54
C THR A 45 4.44 -10.09 -3.05
N LEU A 46 5.54 -9.47 -2.62
CA LEU A 46 5.61 -8.80 -1.33
C LEU A 46 4.84 -7.49 -1.39
N GLN A 47 3.97 -7.25 -0.42
CA GLN A 47 3.22 -6.01 -0.27
C GLN A 47 3.41 -5.42 1.13
N LEU A 48 3.34 -4.10 1.20
CA LEU A 48 3.20 -3.36 2.45
C LEU A 48 1.73 -3.42 2.93
N PRO A 49 1.48 -3.31 4.24
CA PRO A 49 0.13 -3.07 4.75
C PRO A 49 -0.45 -1.79 4.13
N GLY A 50 -1.68 -1.84 3.64
CA GLY A 50 -2.30 -0.71 2.95
C GLY A 50 -3.63 -1.04 2.28
N GLY A 51 -4.22 -0.04 1.64
CA GLY A 51 -5.54 -0.12 0.99
C GLY A 51 -5.92 1.14 0.22
N HIS A 52 -7.18 1.24 -0.18
CA HIS A 52 -7.72 2.46 -0.80
C HIS A 52 -7.88 3.57 0.24
N LEU A 53 -7.68 4.82 -0.16
CA LEU A 53 -8.07 5.96 0.65
C LEU A 53 -9.58 6.18 0.52
N GLU A 54 -10.29 5.98 1.61
CA GLU A 54 -11.74 6.20 1.65
C GLU A 54 -12.08 7.69 1.66
N HIS A 55 -13.29 8.03 1.23
CA HIS A 55 -13.74 9.42 1.23
C HIS A 55 -13.75 9.99 2.66
N GLY A 56 -13.15 11.16 2.85
CA GLY A 56 -12.97 11.77 4.18
C GLY A 56 -11.87 11.11 5.02
N GLY A 57 -11.17 10.10 4.50
CA GLY A 57 -9.99 9.52 5.12
C GLY A 57 -8.85 10.52 5.22
N ILE A 58 -8.21 10.57 6.38
CA ILE A 58 -7.02 11.40 6.63
C ILE A 58 -5.77 10.53 6.54
N LEU A 59 -4.68 11.12 6.07
CA LEU A 59 -3.40 10.43 5.95
C LEU A 59 -2.57 10.53 7.23
N PHE A 60 -2.80 11.56 8.05
CA PHE A 60 -2.10 11.88 9.30
C PHE A 60 -3.02 12.68 10.22
#